data_AF-A0A427T6Y6-F1
#
_entry.id   AF-A0A427T6Y6-F1
#
_cell.length_a   1.000
_cell.length_b   1.000
_cell.length_c   1.000
_cell.angle_alpha   90.00
_cell.angle_beta   90.00
_cell.angle_gamma   90.00
#
_symmetry.space_group_name_H-M   'P 1'
#
loop_
_entity.id
_entity.type
_entity.pdbx_description
1 polymer ?
#
loop_
_entity_poly.entity_id
_entity_poly.type
_entity_poly.pdbx_seq_one_letter_code
_entity_poly.pdbx_strand_id
1 'polypeptide(L)'
;MSAPTGGGITVRHCVVRVVRRGGWSWGPDPRGLVRRVLDALPDLLAERFGDLAEDDGPDVEITEPVRLSVRLSAPGAGSPPASFVLEAAVPGGGTLPAEVVSIPLPATAPAGAVPELSTMDTSAELPSFVPAEAADEPTVAALFEELAARDELAALLALLPEETVRRLLSVLLSESGGEYSVALAGEVGEVPGSSAVASLPGPAVELAAELARRLSLPAPPATPAEIAELLGAPEAAATTPPVGTPSGAARTEPRPAGEIRVGSVLPFLLTGPLARTGYLDAIGPALAEAAPLFAAALAYKVLGAPQRGWRRAPADDVAAAAFAGLESVPDLTAFAADAVPALPVLDGVLALSLCRGHDPAGPLLVAGVDDGLLLVDAQGLFPVAWADGAAGLLPHWALCGRPPVLVRDGPLPPSALRDLAAAGVRFLTDARPLRDDPLTRVRWKTPLWTTGGVEPRLAARFSAERLDELVRVLFVEHRAVPLAADRALEHSVSLAASLALGMIAWQLWEGDSPVRALTTFADLEATVRFTRDAVRVKLPLGRRHTDLWRGGALTDVPDVVWLGGRTLTFSGG
;
A
#
# COMPACT_ATOMS: atom_id res chain seq x y z
N MET A 1 10.34 56.11 37.87
CA MET A 1 11.27 54.98 38.04
C MET A 1 10.46 53.80 38.56
N SER A 2 9.99 52.96 37.64
CA SER A 2 9.27 51.72 37.99
C SER A 2 10.31 50.65 38.32
N ALA A 3 10.09 49.94 39.43
CA ALA A 3 10.92 48.81 39.84
C ALA A 3 10.96 47.71 38.76
N PRO A 4 12.03 46.90 38.66
CA PRO A 4 12.07 45.77 37.75
C PRO A 4 11.00 44.76 38.16
N THR A 5 9.99 44.60 37.31
CA THR A 5 9.03 43.48 37.37
C THR A 5 9.79 42.18 37.12
N GLY A 6 9.56 41.18 37.98
CA GLY A 6 10.28 39.91 38.05
C GLY A 6 10.25 39.05 36.78
N GLY A 7 11.01 37.95 36.84
CA GLY A 7 11.26 37.00 35.74
C GLY A 7 10.02 36.69 34.91
N GLY A 8 10.09 36.97 33.61
CA GLY A 8 8.98 36.81 32.68
C GLY A 8 9.38 35.92 31.51
N ILE A 9 8.52 34.97 31.16
CA ILE A 9 8.70 34.13 29.98
C ILE A 9 8.21 34.91 28.75
N THR A 10 9.10 35.19 27.79
CA THR A 10 8.74 35.85 26.53
C THR A 10 8.73 34.84 25.38
N VAL A 11 7.57 34.58 24.79
CA VAL A 11 7.43 33.70 23.62
C VAL A 11 7.50 34.53 22.34
N ARG A 12 8.58 34.37 21.56
CA ARG A 12 8.79 35.14 20.31
C ARG A 12 8.04 34.56 19.11
N HIS A 13 8.11 33.23 18.95
CA HIS A 13 7.45 32.50 17.87
C HIS A 13 6.89 31.19 18.43
N CYS A 14 5.59 30.96 18.26
CA CYS A 14 4.93 29.75 18.73
C CYS A 14 4.07 29.16 17.63
N VAL A 15 4.31 27.88 17.31
CA VAL A 15 3.41 27.07 16.49
C VAL A 15 2.90 25.95 17.38
N VAL A 16 1.60 25.96 17.66
CA VAL A 16 0.96 24.95 18.52
C VAL A 16 0.40 23.85 17.64
N ARG A 17 0.91 22.63 17.80
CA ARG A 17 0.36 21.43 17.17
C ARG A 17 -0.32 20.57 18.23
N VAL A 18 -1.66 20.53 18.18
CA VAL A 18 -2.44 19.65 19.06
C VAL A 18 -2.53 18.26 18.43
N VAL A 19 -2.00 17.25 19.12
CA VAL A 19 -2.05 15.84 18.68
C VAL A 19 -2.87 15.04 19.68
N ARG A 20 -3.93 14.41 19.21
CA ARG A 20 -4.85 13.62 20.04
C ARG A 20 -4.38 12.16 20.11
N ARG A 21 -4.15 11.66 21.32
CA ARG A 21 -3.80 10.26 21.58
C ARG A 21 -5.02 9.53 22.16
N GLY A 22 -5.91 9.02 21.31
CA GLY A 22 -7.03 8.13 21.69
C GLY A 22 -8.47 8.65 21.52
N GLY A 23 -9.41 7.77 21.12
CA GLY A 23 -10.85 7.97 20.80
C GLY A 23 -11.12 8.36 19.33
N TRP A 24 -12.35 8.74 18.92
CA TRP A 24 -12.73 8.88 17.49
C TRP A 24 -13.20 10.26 17.03
N SER A 25 -13.46 11.19 17.95
CA SER A 25 -13.88 12.54 17.60
C SER A 25 -13.13 13.57 18.44
N TRP A 26 -12.94 14.75 17.86
CA TRP A 26 -12.47 15.94 18.58
C TRP A 26 -13.56 16.55 19.49
N GLY A 27 -14.65 15.81 19.72
CA GLY A 27 -15.88 16.31 20.31
C GLY A 27 -16.74 17.08 19.31
N PRO A 28 -17.90 17.59 19.75
CA PRO A 28 -18.82 18.36 18.91
C PRO A 28 -18.26 19.72 18.47
N ASP A 29 -17.19 20.20 19.10
CA ASP A 29 -16.53 21.47 18.77
C ASP A 29 -14.99 21.35 18.77
N PRO A 30 -14.40 20.91 17.64
CA PRO A 30 -12.95 20.78 17.48
C PRO A 30 -12.22 22.12 17.59
N ARG A 31 -12.84 23.21 17.09
CA ARG A 31 -12.24 24.56 17.11
C ARG A 31 -12.22 25.12 18.53
N GLY A 32 -13.29 24.91 19.29
CA GLY A 32 -13.33 25.26 20.71
C GLY A 32 -12.31 24.48 21.54
N LEU A 33 -11.99 23.23 21.17
CA LEU A 33 -10.90 22.50 21.81
C LEU A 33 -9.55 23.17 21.59
N VAL A 34 -9.19 23.49 20.34
CA VAL A 34 -7.92 24.16 20.03
C VAL A 34 -7.84 25.50 20.77
N ARG A 35 -8.94 26.25 20.80
CA ARG A 35 -9.01 27.52 21.52
C ARG A 35 -8.78 27.35 23.01
N ARG A 36 -9.40 26.36 23.66
CA ARG A 36 -9.14 26.04 25.08
C ARG A 36 -7.68 25.68 25.36
N VAL A 37 -7.03 24.95 24.46
CA VAL A 37 -5.59 24.62 24.61
C VAL A 37 -4.74 25.88 24.47
N LEU A 38 -5.07 26.77 23.54
CA LEU A 38 -4.38 28.05 23.38
C LEU A 38 -4.59 28.98 24.58
N ASP A 39 -5.82 29.01 25.12
CA ASP A 39 -6.18 29.81 26.30
C ASP A 39 -5.45 29.30 27.57
N ALA A 40 -5.23 27.98 27.69
CA ALA A 40 -4.51 27.36 28.81
C ALA A 40 -2.97 27.35 28.62
N LEU A 41 -2.46 27.65 27.43
CA LEU A 41 -1.03 27.55 27.12
C LEU A 41 -0.14 28.42 28.02
N PRO A 42 -0.48 29.69 28.35
CA PRO A 42 0.36 30.51 29.23
C PRO A 42 0.55 29.88 30.60
N ASP A 43 -0.52 29.35 31.20
CA ASP A 43 -0.49 28.71 32.52
C ASP A 43 0.35 27.43 32.47
N LEU A 44 0.21 26.62 31.41
CA LEU A 44 1.00 25.41 31.22
C LEU A 44 2.50 25.69 31.03
N LEU A 45 2.84 26.80 30.36
CA LEU A 45 4.23 27.24 30.22
C LEU A 45 4.78 27.78 31.55
N ALA A 46 3.99 28.55 32.29
CA ALA A 46 4.36 29.05 33.60
C ALA A 46 4.55 27.92 34.62
N GLU A 47 3.67 26.92 34.62
CA GLU A 47 3.81 25.73 35.47
C GLU A 47 5.05 24.91 35.09
N ARG A 48 5.32 24.75 33.79
CA ARG A 48 6.45 23.92 33.32
C ARG A 48 7.82 24.59 33.51
N PHE A 49 7.89 25.90 33.33
CA PHE A 49 9.14 26.65 33.29
C PHE A 49 9.26 27.68 34.41
N GLY A 50 8.31 27.73 35.35
CA GLY A 50 8.33 28.63 36.50
C GLY A 50 9.61 28.47 37.31
N ASP A 51 10.04 27.23 37.55
CA ASP A 51 11.28 26.92 38.26
C ASP A 51 12.55 27.41 37.54
N LEU A 52 12.49 27.66 36.22
CA LEU A 52 13.60 28.24 35.44
C LEU A 52 13.56 29.77 35.42
N ALA A 53 12.44 30.37 35.85
CA ALA A 53 12.23 31.81 35.91
C ALA A 53 12.42 32.37 37.34
N GLU A 54 12.52 31.50 38.34
CA GLU A 54 12.92 31.87 39.70
C GLU A 54 14.46 31.86 39.82
N ASP A 55 14.99 32.87 40.52
CA ASP A 55 16.40 33.23 40.74
C ASP A 55 17.12 34.05 39.64
N ASP A 56 18.13 34.82 40.10
CA ASP A 56 19.11 35.69 39.41
C ASP A 56 19.97 34.93 38.34
N GLY A 57 19.43 33.88 37.75
CA GLY A 57 20.05 33.04 36.73
C GLY A 57 20.14 33.73 35.36
N PRO A 58 21.02 33.25 34.48
CA PRO A 58 21.15 33.79 33.13
C PRO A 58 19.88 33.54 32.31
N ASP A 59 19.57 34.45 31.38
CA ASP A 59 18.49 34.26 30.41
C ASP A 59 18.63 32.91 29.68
N VAL A 60 17.61 32.06 29.79
CA VAL A 60 17.57 30.75 29.13
C VAL A 60 16.74 30.82 27.85
N GLU A 61 17.36 30.52 26.71
CA GLU A 61 16.66 30.39 25.42
C GLU A 61 16.38 28.91 25.09
N ILE A 62 15.10 28.56 24.96
CA ILE A 62 14.67 27.22 24.54
C ILE A 62 14.39 27.28 23.02
N THR A 63 15.28 26.70 22.23
CA THR A 63 15.13 26.62 20.76
C THR A 63 14.52 25.30 20.29
N GLU A 64 14.43 24.30 21.17
CA GLU A 64 13.88 22.99 20.86
C GLU A 64 12.35 22.93 21.00
N PRO A 65 11.65 22.09 20.21
CA PRO A 65 10.20 21.95 20.33
C PRO A 65 9.78 21.41 21.71
N VAL A 66 9.03 22.21 22.45
CA VAL A 66 8.45 21.82 23.75
C VAL A 66 7.23 20.93 23.54
N ARG A 67 7.20 19.76 24.20
CA ARG A 67 6.05 18.85 24.20
C ARG A 67 5.34 18.91 25.54
N LEU A 68 4.06 19.29 25.52
CA LEU A 68 3.19 19.32 26.70
C LEU A 68 2.08 18.27 26.52
N SER A 69 1.91 17.38 27.50
CA SER A 69 0.83 16.40 27.53
C SER A 69 -0.32 16.94 28.37
N VAL A 70 -1.52 17.01 27.76
CA VAL A 70 -2.73 17.50 28.42
C VAL A 70 -3.77 16.39 28.47
N ARG A 71 -4.24 16.07 29.68
CA ARG A 71 -5.42 15.22 29.88
C ARG A 71 -6.68 16.08 29.93
N LEU A 72 -7.67 15.73 29.11
CA LEU A 72 -8.97 16.41 29.07
C LEU A 72 -9.98 15.61 29.88
N SER A 73 -10.44 16.16 31.00
CA SER A 73 -11.56 15.58 31.75
C SER A 73 -12.88 15.85 31.02
N ALA A 74 -13.75 14.84 30.93
CA ALA A 74 -15.08 15.01 30.33
C ALA A 74 -15.93 16.01 31.16
N PRO A 75 -16.81 16.80 30.52
CA PRO A 75 -17.68 17.71 31.25
C PRO A 75 -18.73 16.91 32.03
N GLY A 76 -18.45 16.66 33.32
CA GLY A 76 -19.43 16.22 34.30
C GLY A 76 -20.13 17.44 34.91
N ALA A 77 -21.44 17.34 35.15
CA ALA A 77 -22.24 18.41 35.74
C ALA A 77 -21.72 18.77 37.14
N GLY A 78 -20.97 19.87 37.26
CA GLY A 78 -20.61 20.49 38.54
C GLY A 78 -19.12 20.53 38.91
N SER A 79 -18.20 20.02 38.07
CA SER A 79 -16.75 20.20 38.30
C SER A 79 -16.23 21.41 37.49
N PRO A 80 -15.25 22.20 38.00
CA PRO A 80 -14.65 23.30 37.25
C PRO A 80 -14.13 22.84 35.87
N PRO A 81 -14.05 23.74 34.87
CA PRO A 81 -13.67 23.38 33.52
C PRO A 81 -12.29 22.71 33.53
N ALA A 82 -12.23 21.48 33.01
CA ALA A 82 -11.03 20.69 32.71
C ALA A 82 -9.82 20.89 33.66
N SER A 83 -9.58 19.96 34.59
CA SER A 83 -8.29 19.90 35.28
C SER A 83 -7.21 19.42 34.30
N PHE A 84 -6.29 20.30 33.94
CA PHE A 84 -5.12 19.96 33.14
C PHE A 84 -4.12 19.27 34.06
N VAL A 85 -3.82 17.99 33.79
CA VAL A 85 -2.76 17.26 34.49
C VAL A 85 -1.58 17.12 33.55
N LEU A 86 -0.47 17.77 33.90
CA LEU A 86 0.77 17.70 33.17
C LEU A 86 1.48 16.36 33.46
N GLU A 87 1.85 15.62 32.42
CA GLU A 87 2.63 14.38 32.56
C GLU A 87 3.90 14.53 31.71
N ALA A 88 5.06 14.54 32.37
CA ALA A 88 6.35 14.80 31.73
C ALA A 88 6.86 13.58 30.95
N ALA A 89 7.23 13.79 29.69
CA ALA A 89 8.07 12.87 28.93
C ALA A 89 9.44 13.53 28.73
N VAL A 90 10.46 13.07 29.45
CA VAL A 90 11.85 13.52 29.27
C VAL A 90 12.44 12.82 28.03
N PRO A 91 12.96 13.53 27.02
CA PRO A 91 13.85 12.95 26.03
C PRO A 91 15.30 13.13 26.49
N GLY A 92 15.99 12.04 26.78
CA GLY A 92 17.46 12.01 26.92
C GLY A 92 17.98 12.37 28.31
N GLY A 93 18.61 11.39 28.96
CA GLY A 93 19.24 11.55 30.27
C GLY A 93 20.51 12.40 30.22
N GLY A 94 20.67 13.22 31.26
CA GLY A 94 21.89 13.96 31.57
C GLY A 94 21.80 14.52 32.98
N THR A 95 22.00 13.69 34.00
CA THR A 95 22.24 14.12 35.39
C THR A 95 23.71 14.48 35.58
N LEU A 96 24.01 15.65 36.14
CA LEU A 96 25.31 15.97 36.76
C LEU A 96 25.34 15.50 38.23
N PRO A 97 26.53 15.26 38.82
CA PRO A 97 26.73 14.21 39.82
C PRO A 97 26.88 14.71 41.27
N ALA A 98 26.77 13.75 42.22
CA ALA A 98 27.08 13.73 43.66
C ALA A 98 25.82 13.35 44.46
N GLU A 99 25.76 12.42 45.42
CA GLU A 99 26.79 11.69 46.17
C GLU A 99 26.12 10.46 46.86
N VAL A 100 26.96 9.48 47.17
CA VAL A 100 26.78 8.19 47.86
C VAL A 100 25.91 8.23 49.13
N VAL A 101 25.07 7.20 49.38
CA VAL A 101 24.94 6.44 50.66
C VAL A 101 24.24 5.07 50.44
N SER A 102 24.74 4.06 51.16
CA SER A 102 24.52 2.61 51.11
C SER A 102 23.18 2.02 51.62
N ILE A 103 22.94 0.78 51.14
CA ILE A 103 22.05 -0.35 51.51
C ILE A 103 21.61 -0.45 53.00
N PRO A 104 20.42 -1.01 53.33
CA PRO A 104 20.34 -2.46 53.64
C PRO A 104 19.06 -3.20 53.16
N LEU A 105 19.21 -4.51 52.89
CA LEU A 105 18.11 -5.49 52.78
C LEU A 105 17.25 -5.55 54.05
N PRO A 106 15.96 -5.91 53.92
CA PRO A 106 15.47 -7.14 54.57
C PRO A 106 14.45 -7.88 53.66
N ALA A 107 14.54 -9.21 53.48
CA ALA A 107 14.09 -10.31 54.36
C ALA A 107 12.82 -10.98 53.81
N THR A 108 12.80 -12.29 54.00
CA THR A 108 11.95 -13.29 53.34
C THR A 108 10.61 -13.53 54.05
N ALA A 109 9.62 -13.94 53.24
CA ALA A 109 8.44 -14.79 53.55
C ALA A 109 7.17 -14.11 54.17
N PRO A 110 5.97 -14.75 54.11
CA PRO A 110 5.59 -16.05 53.52
C PRO A 110 4.35 -16.03 52.61
N ALA A 111 4.07 -17.22 52.08
CA ALA A 111 2.92 -17.64 51.28
C ALA A 111 1.54 -17.34 51.89
N GLY A 112 0.55 -17.12 51.01
CA GLY A 112 -0.86 -17.15 51.37
C GLY A 112 -1.82 -16.78 50.23
N ALA A 113 -2.65 -17.75 49.83
CA ALA A 113 -3.96 -17.62 49.18
C ALA A 113 -4.03 -17.11 47.73
N VAL A 114 -4.10 -18.08 46.81
CA VAL A 114 -4.66 -17.94 45.46
C VAL A 114 -6.20 -18.02 45.56
N PRO A 115 -6.99 -17.12 44.95
CA PRO A 115 -8.39 -17.39 44.69
C PRO A 115 -8.52 -18.16 43.37
N GLU A 116 -9.11 -19.35 43.46
CA GLU A 116 -9.56 -20.16 42.32
C GLU A 116 -10.55 -19.36 41.47
N LEU A 117 -10.18 -19.05 40.23
CA LEU A 117 -11.11 -18.65 39.18
C LEU A 117 -11.17 -19.78 38.16
N SER A 118 -12.29 -20.48 38.24
CA SER A 118 -12.71 -21.62 37.44
C SER A 118 -12.54 -21.35 35.94
N THR A 119 -11.58 -22.03 35.33
CA THR A 119 -11.46 -22.18 33.88
C THR A 119 -12.41 -23.29 33.42
N MET A 120 -13.45 -22.90 32.68
CA MET A 120 -14.25 -23.83 31.90
C MET A 120 -13.38 -24.42 30.77
N ASP A 121 -12.99 -25.67 30.94
CA ASP A 121 -12.47 -26.53 29.88
C ASP A 121 -13.52 -26.66 28.77
N THR A 122 -13.20 -26.12 27.60
CA THR A 122 -13.88 -26.48 26.35
C THR A 122 -12.80 -26.99 25.39
N SER A 123 -12.44 -28.27 25.56
CA SER A 123 -11.62 -29.00 24.59
C SER A 123 -12.46 -29.24 23.32
N ALA A 124 -12.41 -28.30 22.39
CA ALA A 124 -12.77 -28.55 21.01
C ALA A 124 -11.56 -29.19 20.31
N GLU A 125 -11.69 -30.48 19.98
CA GLU A 125 -10.76 -31.19 19.10
C GLU A 125 -10.66 -30.45 17.76
N LEU A 126 -9.53 -29.80 17.51
CA LEU A 126 -9.20 -29.27 16.18
C LEU A 126 -8.76 -30.44 15.29
N PRO A 127 -9.22 -30.49 14.03
CA PRO A 127 -8.76 -31.51 13.09
C PRO A 127 -7.25 -31.38 12.86
N SER A 128 -6.56 -32.51 12.98
CA SER A 128 -5.15 -32.69 12.66
C SER A 128 -4.93 -32.39 11.17
N PHE A 129 -4.34 -31.24 10.86
CA PHE A 129 -3.86 -30.91 9.52
C PHE A 129 -2.62 -31.75 9.21
N VAL A 130 -2.72 -32.60 8.19
CA VAL A 130 -1.57 -33.29 7.57
C VAL A 130 -0.74 -32.23 6.85
N PRO A 131 0.61 -32.24 6.95
CA PRO A 131 1.43 -31.26 6.22
C PRO A 131 1.22 -31.46 4.72
N ALA A 132 0.95 -30.37 4.01
CA ALA A 132 0.91 -30.36 2.56
C ALA A 132 2.24 -30.90 2.00
N GLU A 133 2.16 -31.87 1.09
CA GLU A 133 3.27 -32.24 0.21
C GLU A 133 3.82 -30.95 -0.43
N ALA A 134 5.14 -30.88 -0.63
CA ALA A 134 5.83 -29.70 -1.13
C ALA A 134 5.07 -29.13 -2.33
N ALA A 135 4.36 -28.03 -2.11
CA ALA A 135 3.58 -27.38 -3.15
C ALA A 135 4.55 -26.99 -4.27
N ASP A 136 4.24 -27.39 -5.49
CA ASP A 136 5.00 -26.97 -6.67
C ASP A 136 5.18 -25.45 -6.65
N GLU A 137 6.39 -24.99 -6.99
CA GLU A 137 6.67 -23.56 -7.05
C GLU A 137 5.66 -22.88 -7.97
N PRO A 138 5.05 -21.76 -7.56
CA PRO A 138 4.01 -21.10 -8.36
C PRO A 138 4.61 -20.58 -9.67
N THR A 139 4.17 -21.15 -10.80
CA THR A 139 4.67 -20.82 -12.14
C THR A 139 3.76 -19.82 -12.86
N VAL A 140 4.30 -19.13 -13.87
CA VAL A 140 3.51 -18.24 -14.75
C VAL A 140 2.46 -19.04 -15.52
N ALA A 141 2.79 -20.27 -15.93
CA ALA A 141 1.85 -21.19 -16.58
C ALA A 141 0.63 -21.47 -15.69
N ALA A 142 0.84 -21.83 -14.41
CA ALA A 142 -0.26 -22.12 -13.48
C ALA A 142 -1.19 -20.93 -13.28
N LEU A 143 -0.64 -19.72 -13.12
CA LEU A 143 -1.43 -18.48 -13.03
C LEU A 143 -2.30 -18.27 -14.27
N PHE A 144 -1.76 -18.48 -15.45
CA PHE A 144 -2.51 -18.26 -16.70
C PHE A 144 -3.52 -19.36 -16.98
N GLU A 145 -3.25 -20.60 -16.60
CA GLU A 145 -4.24 -21.68 -16.63
C GLU A 145 -5.42 -21.38 -15.70
N GLU A 146 -5.15 -20.87 -14.50
CA GLU A 146 -6.20 -20.44 -13.57
C GLU A 146 -7.05 -19.29 -14.12
N LEU A 147 -6.41 -18.28 -14.73
CA LEU A 147 -7.10 -17.16 -15.37
C LEU A 147 -7.89 -17.59 -16.62
N ALA A 148 -7.35 -18.51 -17.42
CA ALA A 148 -8.05 -19.07 -18.59
C ALA A 148 -9.27 -19.89 -18.14
N ALA A 149 -9.14 -20.68 -17.05
CA ALA A 149 -10.26 -21.41 -16.46
C ALA A 149 -11.38 -20.50 -15.94
N ARG A 150 -11.07 -19.23 -15.65
CA ARG A 150 -12.02 -18.17 -15.26
C ARG A 150 -12.53 -17.32 -16.42
N ASP A 151 -12.10 -17.59 -17.66
CA ASP A 151 -12.36 -16.74 -18.83
C ASP A 151 -11.86 -15.29 -18.66
N GLU A 152 -10.76 -15.14 -17.90
CA GLU A 152 -10.18 -13.86 -17.47
C GLU A 152 -8.84 -13.56 -18.17
N LEU A 153 -8.20 -14.56 -18.78
CA LEU A 153 -6.86 -14.40 -19.39
C LEU A 153 -6.85 -13.38 -20.53
N ALA A 154 -7.78 -13.47 -21.49
CA ALA A 154 -7.86 -12.51 -22.59
C ALA A 154 -8.07 -11.05 -22.11
N ALA A 155 -8.86 -10.85 -21.06
CA ALA A 155 -9.09 -9.54 -20.47
C ALA A 155 -7.82 -9.00 -19.79
N LEU A 156 -7.11 -9.85 -19.01
CA LEU A 156 -5.81 -9.48 -18.44
C LEU A 156 -4.82 -9.11 -19.54
N LEU A 157 -4.67 -9.98 -20.54
CA LEU A 157 -3.72 -9.77 -21.62
C LEU A 157 -3.99 -8.46 -22.36
N ALA A 158 -5.25 -8.05 -22.54
CA ALA A 158 -5.60 -6.76 -23.14
C ALA A 158 -5.18 -5.53 -22.31
N LEU A 159 -4.95 -5.69 -20.99
CA LEU A 159 -4.46 -4.62 -20.11
C LEU A 159 -2.92 -4.51 -20.11
N LEU A 160 -2.21 -5.57 -20.48
CA LEU A 160 -0.75 -5.58 -20.39
C LEU A 160 -0.10 -4.77 -21.52
N PRO A 161 1.05 -4.11 -21.28
CA PRO A 161 1.89 -3.58 -22.36
C PRO A 161 2.34 -4.69 -23.31
N GLU A 162 2.50 -4.37 -24.60
CA GLU A 162 2.91 -5.35 -25.62
C GLU A 162 4.22 -6.05 -25.27
N GLU A 163 5.18 -5.29 -24.75
CA GLU A 163 6.48 -5.81 -24.32
C GLU A 163 6.36 -6.83 -23.19
N THR A 164 5.46 -6.59 -22.23
CA THR A 164 5.17 -7.54 -21.15
C THR A 164 4.61 -8.84 -21.71
N VAL A 165 3.69 -8.78 -22.69
CA VAL A 165 3.12 -9.98 -23.32
C VAL A 165 4.19 -10.77 -24.07
N ARG A 166 5.08 -10.12 -24.82
CA ARG A 166 6.23 -10.79 -25.48
C ARG A 166 7.13 -11.51 -24.49
N ARG A 167 7.46 -10.84 -23.38
CA ARG A 167 8.29 -11.41 -22.33
C ARG A 167 7.64 -12.63 -21.69
N LEU A 168 6.36 -12.55 -21.34
CA LEU A 168 5.62 -13.67 -20.74
C LEU A 168 5.54 -14.86 -21.69
N LEU A 169 5.28 -14.63 -22.98
CA LEU A 169 5.29 -15.70 -23.98
C LEU A 169 6.66 -16.38 -24.06
N SER A 170 7.74 -15.59 -24.01
CA SER A 170 9.11 -16.13 -24.02
C SER A 170 9.41 -16.99 -22.78
N VAL A 171 8.91 -16.60 -21.60
CA VAL A 171 9.05 -17.36 -20.35
C VAL A 171 8.30 -18.70 -20.46
N LEU A 172 7.03 -18.69 -20.88
CA LEU A 172 6.21 -19.90 -21.02
C LEU A 172 6.83 -20.93 -22.00
N LEU A 173 7.39 -20.45 -23.11
CA LEU A 173 8.08 -21.32 -24.07
C LEU A 173 9.37 -21.93 -23.48
N SER A 174 10.07 -21.18 -22.62
CA SER A 174 11.28 -21.64 -21.95
C SER A 174 11.00 -22.69 -20.87
N GLU A 175 9.93 -22.49 -20.08
CA GLU A 175 9.45 -23.46 -19.08
C GLU A 175 9.05 -24.79 -19.75
N SER A 176 8.34 -24.70 -20.88
CA SER A 176 7.91 -25.89 -21.63
C SER A 176 9.09 -26.67 -22.21
N GLY A 177 10.14 -25.98 -22.69
CA GLY A 177 11.29 -26.62 -23.36
C GLY A 177 12.11 -27.58 -22.49
N GLY A 178 12.06 -27.43 -21.17
CA GLY A 178 12.77 -28.29 -20.22
C GLY A 178 12.25 -29.73 -20.18
N GLU A 179 10.94 -29.92 -20.32
CA GLU A 179 10.31 -31.24 -20.29
C GLU A 179 10.44 -31.99 -21.63
N TYR A 180 10.40 -31.26 -22.75
CA TYR A 180 10.49 -31.85 -24.10
C TYR A 180 11.90 -32.35 -24.46
N SER A 181 12.96 -31.77 -23.89
CA SER A 181 14.35 -32.18 -24.19
C SER A 181 14.70 -33.57 -23.61
N VAL A 182 14.05 -33.98 -22.51
CA VAL A 182 14.31 -35.28 -21.86
C VAL A 182 13.64 -36.45 -22.61
N ALA A 183 12.48 -36.22 -23.22
CA ALA A 183 11.75 -37.26 -23.96
C ALA A 183 12.42 -37.65 -25.30
N LEU A 184 13.10 -36.71 -25.97
CA LEU A 184 13.74 -36.95 -27.27
C LEU A 184 15.11 -37.65 -27.19
N ALA A 185 15.74 -37.69 -26.02
CA ALA A 185 17.01 -38.39 -25.82
C ALA A 185 16.86 -39.90 -25.54
N GLY A 186 15.63 -40.39 -25.33
CA GLY A 186 15.36 -41.74 -24.80
C GLY A 186 15.05 -42.84 -25.82
N GLU A 187 14.58 -42.54 -27.04
CA GLU A 187 14.11 -43.57 -27.97
C GLU A 187 14.67 -43.39 -29.39
N VAL A 188 15.86 -43.93 -29.61
CA VAL A 188 16.38 -44.23 -30.96
C VAL A 188 15.68 -45.50 -31.45
N GLY A 189 14.41 -45.36 -31.83
CA GLY A 189 13.62 -46.38 -32.53
C GLY A 189 12.91 -45.73 -33.71
N GLU A 190 13.49 -45.86 -34.90
CA GLU A 190 12.95 -45.32 -36.16
C GLU A 190 11.51 -45.81 -36.42
N VAL A 191 10.51 -44.97 -36.14
CA VAL A 191 9.17 -45.10 -36.72
C VAL A 191 8.96 -43.93 -37.69
N PRO A 192 9.10 -44.15 -39.01
CA PRO A 192 8.86 -43.12 -40.00
C PRO A 192 7.34 -42.94 -40.20
N GLY A 193 6.80 -41.77 -39.81
CA GLY A 193 5.47 -41.36 -40.29
C GLY A 193 4.59 -40.53 -39.36
N SER A 194 4.92 -40.37 -38.08
CA SER A 194 4.11 -39.56 -37.17
C SER A 194 4.81 -38.23 -36.85
N SER A 195 4.55 -37.22 -37.67
CA SER A 195 4.82 -35.82 -37.28
C SER A 195 3.84 -35.45 -36.18
N ALA A 196 4.16 -35.83 -34.94
CA ALA A 196 3.50 -35.30 -33.77
C ALA A 196 3.91 -33.82 -33.68
N VAL A 197 3.12 -32.95 -34.29
CA VAL A 197 3.22 -31.51 -34.06
C VAL A 197 2.92 -31.32 -32.59
N ALA A 198 3.96 -31.05 -31.80
CA ALA A 198 3.83 -30.75 -30.39
C ALA A 198 2.84 -29.59 -30.25
N SER A 199 1.70 -29.87 -29.62
CA SER A 199 0.69 -28.85 -29.38
C SER A 199 1.23 -27.90 -28.32
N LEU A 200 1.20 -26.60 -28.63
CA LEU A 200 1.58 -25.56 -27.68
C LEU A 200 0.67 -25.63 -26.44
N PRO A 201 1.19 -25.33 -25.24
CA PRO A 201 0.34 -25.22 -24.05
C PRO A 201 -0.72 -24.14 -24.25
N GLY A 202 -1.91 -24.36 -23.71
CA GLY A 202 -3.09 -23.50 -23.90
C GLY A 202 -2.79 -22.00 -23.69
N PRO A 203 -2.19 -21.59 -22.56
CA PRO A 203 -1.83 -20.19 -22.31
C PRO A 203 -0.91 -19.57 -23.37
N ALA A 204 0.05 -20.32 -23.91
CA ALA A 204 0.97 -19.79 -24.92
C ALA A 204 0.24 -19.48 -26.23
N VAL A 205 -0.78 -20.27 -26.58
CA VAL A 205 -1.62 -20.01 -27.76
C VAL A 205 -2.41 -18.71 -27.60
N GLU A 206 -2.99 -18.47 -26.42
CA GLU A 206 -3.73 -17.24 -26.14
C GLU A 206 -2.84 -15.99 -26.16
N LEU A 207 -1.64 -16.06 -25.58
CA LEU A 207 -0.66 -14.98 -25.64
C LEU A 207 -0.23 -14.68 -27.07
N ALA A 208 0.06 -15.71 -27.85
CA ALA A 208 0.47 -15.56 -29.24
C ALA A 208 -0.68 -14.98 -30.10
N ALA A 209 -1.92 -15.38 -29.83
CA ALA A 209 -3.10 -14.82 -30.47
C ALA A 209 -3.33 -13.34 -30.12
N GLU A 210 -3.15 -12.96 -28.84
CA GLU A 210 -3.26 -11.56 -28.42
C GLU A 210 -2.17 -10.69 -29.07
N LEU A 211 -0.91 -11.15 -29.11
CA LEU A 211 0.14 -10.41 -29.80
C LEU A 211 -0.15 -10.26 -31.29
N ALA A 212 -0.60 -11.34 -31.94
CA ALA A 212 -1.00 -11.28 -33.36
C ALA A 212 -2.12 -10.26 -33.59
N ARG A 213 -3.11 -10.20 -32.69
CA ARG A 213 -4.21 -9.22 -32.72
C ARG A 213 -3.68 -7.78 -32.62
N ARG A 214 -2.75 -7.50 -31.71
CA ARG A 214 -2.13 -6.17 -31.52
C ARG A 214 -1.34 -5.73 -32.74
N LEU A 215 -0.56 -6.65 -33.31
CA LEU A 215 0.22 -6.44 -34.52
C LEU A 215 -0.65 -6.44 -35.80
N SER A 216 -1.98 -6.60 -35.67
CA SER A 216 -2.93 -6.64 -36.78
C SER A 216 -2.60 -7.72 -37.83
N LEU A 217 -2.09 -8.86 -37.37
CA LEU A 217 -1.80 -10.00 -38.23
C LEU A 217 -3.10 -10.73 -38.64
N PRO A 218 -3.17 -11.28 -39.87
CA PRO A 218 -4.41 -11.86 -40.41
C PRO A 218 -4.82 -13.18 -39.75
N ALA A 219 -3.87 -13.90 -39.13
CA ALA A 219 -4.11 -15.14 -38.40
C ALA A 219 -3.15 -15.24 -37.21
N PRO A 220 -3.56 -15.87 -36.09
CA PRO A 220 -2.65 -16.16 -34.99
C PRO A 220 -1.59 -17.18 -35.43
N PRO A 221 -0.34 -17.06 -34.96
CA PRO A 221 0.70 -18.05 -35.26
C PRO A 221 0.29 -19.41 -34.66
N ALA A 222 0.38 -20.46 -35.46
CA ALA A 222 -0.01 -21.82 -35.09
C ALA A 222 1.20 -22.72 -34.81
N THR A 223 2.41 -22.29 -35.19
CA THR A 223 3.64 -23.07 -35.04
C THR A 223 4.66 -22.37 -34.15
N PRO A 224 5.53 -23.13 -33.44
CA PRO A 224 6.63 -22.55 -32.67
C PRO A 224 7.56 -21.65 -33.49
N ALA A 225 7.74 -21.95 -34.79
CA ALA A 225 8.56 -21.14 -35.69
C ALA A 225 7.93 -19.76 -35.97
N GLU A 226 6.63 -19.72 -36.23
CA GLU A 226 5.89 -18.46 -36.40
C GLU A 226 5.87 -17.64 -35.09
N ILE A 227 5.79 -18.31 -33.93
CA ILE A 227 5.90 -17.62 -32.63
C ILE A 227 7.30 -17.04 -32.42
N ALA A 228 8.35 -17.78 -32.77
CA ALA A 228 9.72 -17.27 -32.71
C ALA A 228 9.93 -16.07 -33.66
N GLU A 229 9.32 -16.10 -34.85
CA GLU A 229 9.32 -14.96 -35.78
C GLU A 229 8.57 -13.75 -35.20
N LEU A 230 7.43 -13.99 -34.53
CA LEU A 230 6.61 -12.96 -33.90
C LEU A 230 7.28 -12.30 -32.68
N LEU A 231 8.09 -13.06 -31.94
CA LEU A 231 8.97 -12.54 -30.89
C LEU A 231 10.17 -11.76 -31.46
N GLY A 232 10.39 -11.84 -32.78
CA GLY A 232 11.48 -11.22 -33.50
C GLY A 232 12.79 -11.99 -33.36
N ALA A 233 13.51 -12.18 -34.47
CA ALA A 233 14.94 -12.43 -34.39
C ALA A 233 15.57 -11.24 -33.63
N PRO A 234 16.46 -11.48 -32.65
CA PRO A 234 16.99 -10.41 -31.80
C PRO A 234 17.57 -9.33 -32.69
N GLU A 235 17.01 -8.12 -32.61
CA GLU A 235 17.51 -6.97 -33.34
C GLU A 235 18.95 -6.75 -32.87
N ALA A 236 19.92 -7.11 -33.72
CA ALA A 236 21.34 -6.96 -33.49
C ALA A 236 21.72 -5.47 -33.54
N ALA A 237 21.19 -4.65 -32.62
CA ALA A 237 21.47 -3.23 -32.51
C ALA A 237 21.09 -2.64 -31.13
N ALA A 238 21.35 -3.36 -30.05
CA ALA A 238 21.80 -2.75 -28.80
C ALA A 238 22.54 -3.85 -28.02
N THR A 239 23.79 -3.60 -27.67
CA THR A 239 24.47 -4.33 -26.60
C THR A 239 23.73 -4.08 -25.29
N THR A 240 22.58 -4.74 -25.12
CA THR A 240 22.04 -5.04 -23.80
C THR A 240 23.04 -6.02 -23.19
N PRO A 241 23.63 -5.71 -22.03
CA PRO A 241 24.53 -6.65 -21.39
C PRO A 241 23.80 -8.00 -21.22
N PRO A 242 24.49 -9.14 -21.40
CA PRO A 242 23.90 -10.43 -21.09
C PRO A 242 23.29 -10.34 -19.69
N VAL A 243 22.08 -10.88 -19.51
CA VAL A 243 21.42 -11.04 -18.22
C VAL A 243 22.50 -11.43 -17.23
N GLY A 244 22.98 -10.45 -16.46
CA GLY A 244 23.81 -10.75 -15.34
C GLY A 244 22.93 -11.59 -14.47
N THR A 245 23.37 -12.81 -14.14
CA THR A 245 23.02 -13.42 -12.85
C THR A 245 22.85 -12.26 -11.86
N PRO A 246 21.66 -12.06 -11.27
CA PRO A 246 21.29 -10.81 -10.60
C PRO A 246 22.46 -10.33 -9.77
N SER A 247 23.09 -9.25 -10.24
CA SER A 247 24.43 -8.86 -9.85
C SER A 247 24.40 -8.45 -8.38
N GLY A 248 24.71 -9.40 -7.51
CA GLY A 248 24.63 -9.24 -6.07
C GLY A 248 23.19 -9.08 -5.59
N ALA A 249 22.29 -10.01 -5.93
CA ALA A 249 21.07 -10.19 -5.16
C ALA A 249 21.48 -10.31 -3.68
N ALA A 250 21.25 -9.23 -2.93
CA ALA A 250 21.48 -9.24 -1.49
C ALA A 250 20.68 -10.42 -0.97
N ARG A 251 21.38 -11.45 -0.48
CA ARG A 251 20.73 -12.65 0.03
C ARG A 251 19.76 -12.19 1.09
N THR A 252 18.48 -12.31 0.81
CA THR A 252 17.41 -12.06 1.75
C THR A 252 17.44 -13.21 2.74
N GLU A 253 18.05 -12.97 3.90
CA GLU A 253 18.04 -13.98 4.95
C GLU A 253 16.63 -14.06 5.54
N PRO A 254 15.96 -15.21 5.42
CA PRO A 254 14.63 -15.38 5.97
C PRO A 254 14.71 -15.23 7.49
N ARG A 255 13.74 -14.50 8.04
CA ARG A 255 13.71 -14.22 9.48
C ARG A 255 13.54 -15.54 10.28
N PRO A 256 14.38 -15.78 11.30
CA PRO A 256 14.24 -16.96 12.16
C PRO A 256 12.97 -16.89 13.00
N ALA A 257 12.58 -18.03 13.58
CA ALA A 257 11.48 -18.08 14.54
C ALA A 257 11.74 -17.14 15.73
N GLY A 258 10.71 -16.41 16.15
CA GLY A 258 10.86 -15.40 17.20
C GLY A 258 9.67 -14.46 17.29
N GLU A 259 9.72 -13.57 18.27
CA GLU A 259 8.68 -12.57 18.54
C GLU A 259 9.26 -11.17 18.41
N ILE A 260 8.53 -10.27 17.74
CA ILE A 260 8.92 -8.88 17.55
C ILE A 260 7.74 -7.95 17.70
N ARG A 261 7.93 -6.80 18.35
CA ARG A 261 6.93 -5.74 18.43
C ARG A 261 7.10 -4.80 17.25
N VAL A 262 6.01 -4.46 16.59
CA VAL A 262 5.97 -3.49 15.49
C VAL A 262 5.16 -2.26 15.90
N GLY A 263 5.60 -1.09 15.45
CA GLY A 263 4.92 0.19 15.75
C GLY A 263 3.61 0.38 14.99
N SER A 264 3.38 -0.41 13.93
CA SER A 264 2.16 -0.37 13.14
C SER A 264 1.86 -1.75 12.55
N VAL A 265 0.61 -2.19 12.68
CA VAL A 265 0.08 -3.43 12.09
C VAL A 265 -0.43 -3.23 10.67
N LEU A 266 -0.50 -1.99 10.21
CA LEU A 266 -1.18 -1.63 8.97
C LEU A 266 -0.70 -2.42 7.73
N PRO A 267 0.61 -2.68 7.51
CA PRO A 267 1.06 -3.54 6.41
C PRO A 267 0.38 -4.91 6.42
N PHE A 268 0.28 -5.55 7.59
CA PHE A 268 -0.33 -6.86 7.73
C PHE A 268 -1.82 -6.85 7.38
N LEU A 269 -2.54 -5.77 7.71
CA LEU A 269 -3.97 -5.63 7.39
C LEU A 269 -4.25 -5.58 5.88
N LEU A 270 -3.26 -5.27 5.04
CA LEU A 270 -3.43 -5.24 3.59
C LEU A 270 -3.57 -6.63 2.96
N THR A 271 -3.01 -7.66 3.61
CA THR A 271 -2.94 -9.02 3.05
C THR A 271 -4.30 -9.63 2.77
N GLY A 272 -5.25 -9.51 3.69
CA GLY A 272 -6.60 -10.06 3.51
C GLY A 272 -7.32 -9.47 2.29
N PRO A 273 -7.42 -8.13 2.17
CA PRO A 273 -7.91 -7.48 0.96
C PRO A 273 -7.21 -7.94 -0.33
N LEU A 274 -5.87 -7.98 -0.36
CA LEU A 274 -5.10 -8.38 -1.54
C LEU A 274 -5.27 -9.86 -1.90
N ALA A 275 -5.42 -10.74 -0.91
CA ALA A 275 -5.72 -12.15 -1.14
C ALA A 275 -7.08 -12.33 -1.83
N ARG A 276 -8.09 -11.58 -1.39
CA ARG A 276 -9.46 -11.65 -1.97
C ARG A 276 -9.54 -11.19 -3.42
N THR A 277 -8.56 -10.43 -3.90
CA THR A 277 -8.51 -9.97 -5.30
C THR A 277 -7.64 -10.87 -6.18
N GLY A 278 -7.11 -11.98 -5.64
CA GLY A 278 -6.14 -12.84 -6.34
C GLY A 278 -4.76 -12.20 -6.53
N TYR A 279 -4.49 -11.08 -5.84
CA TYR A 279 -3.24 -10.35 -6.03
C TYR A 279 -2.04 -11.08 -5.44
N LEU A 280 -2.23 -11.76 -4.30
CA LEU A 280 -1.15 -12.53 -3.68
C LEU A 280 -0.72 -13.71 -4.57
N ASP A 281 -1.67 -14.35 -5.23
CA ASP A 281 -1.43 -15.47 -6.14
C ASP A 281 -0.60 -15.04 -7.36
N ALA A 282 -0.73 -13.78 -7.79
CA ALA A 282 0.06 -13.23 -8.90
C ALA A 282 1.49 -12.83 -8.51
N ILE A 283 1.77 -12.54 -7.23
CA ILE A 283 3.09 -12.07 -6.78
C ILE A 283 4.17 -13.15 -6.94
N GLY A 284 3.86 -14.40 -6.60
CA GLY A 284 4.81 -15.51 -6.71
C GLY A 284 5.31 -15.72 -8.13
N PRO A 285 4.41 -15.99 -9.10
CA PRO A 285 4.78 -16.16 -10.50
C PRO A 285 5.48 -14.94 -11.10
N ALA A 286 5.09 -13.71 -10.70
CA ALA A 286 5.65 -12.49 -11.29
C ALA A 286 7.03 -12.11 -10.73
N LEU A 287 7.28 -12.34 -9.44
CA LEU A 287 8.47 -11.84 -8.75
C LEU A 287 9.36 -12.93 -8.14
N ALA A 288 8.87 -14.16 -8.01
CA ALA A 288 9.58 -15.31 -7.42
C ALA A 288 10.28 -14.95 -6.10
N GLU A 289 11.58 -15.21 -6.01
CA GLU A 289 12.45 -14.92 -4.86
C GLU A 289 12.47 -13.44 -4.44
N ALA A 290 12.04 -12.52 -5.30
CA ALA A 290 12.00 -11.09 -4.99
C ALA A 290 10.71 -10.64 -4.27
N ALA A 291 9.75 -11.55 -4.04
CA ALA A 291 8.50 -11.26 -3.35
C ALA A 291 8.68 -10.57 -1.97
N PRO A 292 9.65 -10.96 -1.12
CA PRO A 292 9.94 -10.23 0.14
C PRO A 292 10.32 -8.76 -0.05
N LEU A 293 11.07 -8.43 -1.10
CA LEU A 293 11.46 -7.04 -1.37
C LEU A 293 10.25 -6.20 -1.81
N PHE A 294 9.36 -6.79 -2.61
CA PHE A 294 8.09 -6.17 -2.95
C PHE A 294 7.21 -5.95 -1.73
N ALA A 295 7.11 -6.94 -0.84
CA ALA A 295 6.37 -6.82 0.41
C ALA A 295 6.92 -5.68 1.29
N ALA A 296 8.25 -5.52 1.37
CA ALA A 296 8.86 -4.41 2.08
C ALA A 296 8.49 -3.05 1.47
N ALA A 297 8.52 -2.92 0.13
CA ALA A 297 8.08 -1.71 -0.57
C ALA A 297 6.60 -1.40 -0.29
N LEU A 298 5.74 -2.43 -0.32
CA LEU A 298 4.32 -2.32 0.01
C LEU A 298 4.09 -1.90 1.46
N ALA A 299 4.86 -2.42 2.42
CA ALA A 299 4.78 -1.99 3.81
C ALA A 299 5.15 -0.51 3.95
N TYR A 300 6.27 -0.09 3.35
CA TYR A 300 6.71 1.30 3.37
C TYR A 300 5.71 2.29 2.77
N LYS A 301 4.81 1.82 1.91
CA LYS A 301 3.72 2.60 1.33
C LYS A 301 2.68 3.03 2.36
N VAL A 302 2.43 2.22 3.38
CA VAL A 302 1.41 2.48 4.41
C VAL A 302 1.97 2.84 5.78
N LEU A 303 3.29 2.72 5.95
CA LEU A 303 4.01 3.20 7.14
C LEU A 303 4.26 4.72 7.06
N GLY A 304 4.98 5.26 8.04
CA GLY A 304 5.27 6.69 8.12
C GLY A 304 5.91 7.26 6.85
N ALA A 305 5.46 8.45 6.42
CA ALA A 305 6.06 9.16 5.29
C ALA A 305 7.56 9.43 5.54
N PRO A 306 8.42 9.37 4.50
CA PRO A 306 9.84 9.61 4.65
C PRO A 306 10.16 10.98 5.25
N GLN A 307 11.00 11.01 6.29
CA GLN A 307 11.56 12.24 6.86
C GLN A 307 12.62 12.80 5.93
N ARG A 308 12.62 14.12 5.73
CA ARG A 308 13.52 14.82 4.79
C ARG A 308 13.45 14.25 3.36
N GLY A 309 12.31 13.66 2.99
CA GLY A 309 12.05 13.12 1.66
C GLY A 309 12.62 11.73 1.37
N TRP A 310 13.44 11.14 2.24
CA TRP A 310 14.04 9.83 1.98
C TRP A 310 14.28 8.95 3.21
N ARG A 311 14.41 9.52 4.41
CA ARG A 311 14.81 8.78 5.61
C ARG A 311 13.60 8.15 6.32
N ARG A 312 13.67 6.86 6.65
CA ARG A 312 12.66 6.16 7.44
C ARG A 312 12.88 6.28 8.94
N ALA A 313 11.81 6.15 9.71
CA ALA A 313 11.92 5.98 11.14
C ALA A 313 12.34 4.52 11.44
N PRO A 314 13.18 4.25 12.46
CA PRO A 314 13.61 2.89 12.77
C PRO A 314 12.45 1.92 13.06
N ALA A 315 11.35 2.42 13.62
CA ALA A 315 10.15 1.60 13.86
C ALA A 315 9.46 1.17 12.56
N ASP A 316 9.52 1.99 11.51
CA ASP A 316 8.99 1.65 10.19
C ASP A 316 9.85 0.56 9.53
N ASP A 317 11.19 0.64 9.66
CA ASP A 317 12.10 -0.38 9.13
C ASP A 317 11.87 -1.75 9.79
N VAL A 318 11.64 -1.77 11.11
CA VAL A 318 11.28 -2.98 11.85
C VAL A 318 9.93 -3.55 11.38
N ALA A 319 8.92 -2.70 11.19
CA ALA A 319 7.61 -3.14 10.73
C ALA A 319 7.65 -3.67 9.28
N ALA A 320 8.39 -3.00 8.40
CA ALA A 320 8.58 -3.43 7.01
C ALA A 320 9.34 -4.75 6.92
N ALA A 321 10.45 -4.90 7.68
CA ALA A 321 11.20 -6.15 7.74
C ALA A 321 10.34 -7.31 8.27
N ALA A 322 9.58 -7.08 9.35
CA ALA A 322 8.68 -8.10 9.89
C ALA A 322 7.58 -8.49 8.89
N PHE A 323 6.95 -7.52 8.22
CA PHE A 323 5.94 -7.80 7.21
C PHE A 323 6.48 -8.60 6.02
N ALA A 324 7.69 -8.27 5.58
CA ALA A 324 8.39 -8.96 4.49
C ALA A 324 9.02 -10.31 4.90
N GLY A 325 8.97 -10.70 6.18
CA GLY A 325 9.63 -11.91 6.65
C GLY A 325 11.17 -11.85 6.62
N LEU A 326 11.75 -10.65 6.64
CA LEU A 326 13.19 -10.38 6.56
C LEU A 326 13.76 -10.01 7.92
N GLU A 327 15.03 -10.29 8.16
CA GLU A 327 15.71 -9.78 9.35
C GLU A 327 15.82 -8.24 9.32
N SER A 328 16.21 -7.69 8.18
CA SER A 328 16.25 -6.25 7.87
C SER A 328 15.91 -6.00 6.40
N VAL A 329 15.43 -4.80 6.08
CA VAL A 329 15.13 -4.43 4.68
C VAL A 329 16.39 -3.89 4.00
N PRO A 330 16.83 -4.46 2.86
CA PRO A 330 17.96 -3.91 2.10
C PRO A 330 17.54 -2.62 1.36
N ASP A 331 18.50 -1.94 0.74
CA ASP A 331 18.17 -0.84 -0.19
C ASP A 331 17.36 -1.38 -1.37
N LEU A 332 16.15 -0.84 -1.55
CA LEU A 332 15.20 -1.27 -2.57
C LEU A 332 15.43 -0.60 -3.92
N THR A 333 16.42 0.29 -4.05
CA THR A 333 16.64 1.07 -5.29
C THR A 333 17.00 0.18 -6.49
N ALA A 334 17.87 -0.81 -6.30
CA ALA A 334 18.22 -1.77 -7.36
C ALA A 334 17.02 -2.67 -7.71
N PHE A 335 16.36 -3.19 -6.68
CA PHE A 335 15.13 -3.99 -6.85
C PHE A 335 14.04 -3.23 -7.62
N ALA A 336 13.87 -1.93 -7.37
CA ALA A 336 12.89 -1.11 -8.07
C ALA A 336 13.10 -1.09 -9.59
N ALA A 337 14.35 -1.09 -10.05
CA ALA A 337 14.68 -1.17 -11.47
C ALA A 337 14.49 -2.60 -12.03
N ASP A 338 14.90 -3.62 -11.26
CA ASP A 338 14.80 -5.02 -11.68
C ASP A 338 13.35 -5.51 -11.76
N ALA A 339 12.46 -4.97 -10.91
CA ALA A 339 11.05 -5.37 -10.82
C ALA A 339 10.19 -4.85 -11.98
N VAL A 340 10.58 -3.74 -12.64
CA VAL A 340 9.79 -3.04 -13.67
C VAL A 340 9.07 -3.98 -14.65
N PRO A 341 9.73 -5.00 -15.22
CA PRO A 341 9.09 -5.84 -16.24
C PRO A 341 7.96 -6.74 -15.71
N ALA A 342 7.94 -7.02 -14.41
CA ALA A 342 6.94 -7.87 -13.76
C ALA A 342 5.71 -7.08 -13.26
N LEU A 343 5.89 -5.79 -12.94
CA LEU A 343 4.84 -4.95 -12.34
C LEU A 343 3.55 -4.86 -13.17
N PRO A 344 3.57 -4.77 -14.52
CA PRO A 344 2.33 -4.66 -15.28
C PRO A 344 1.40 -5.87 -15.13
N VAL A 345 1.94 -7.07 -14.86
CA VAL A 345 1.13 -8.27 -14.58
C VAL A 345 0.38 -8.09 -13.27
N LEU A 346 1.07 -7.62 -12.23
CA LEU A 346 0.47 -7.35 -10.92
C LEU A 346 -0.61 -6.27 -11.02
N ASP A 347 -0.28 -5.15 -11.66
CA ASP A 347 -1.22 -4.04 -11.85
C ASP A 347 -2.43 -4.47 -12.70
N GLY A 348 -2.22 -5.31 -13.72
CA GLY A 348 -3.27 -5.89 -14.54
C GLY A 348 -4.25 -6.76 -13.75
N VAL A 349 -3.76 -7.61 -12.83
CA VAL A 349 -4.61 -8.44 -11.96
C VAL A 349 -5.47 -7.57 -11.03
N LEU A 350 -4.88 -6.52 -10.43
CA LEU A 350 -5.66 -5.56 -9.63
C LEU A 350 -6.73 -4.86 -10.45
N ALA A 351 -6.34 -4.34 -11.63
CA ALA A 351 -7.22 -3.62 -12.52
C ALA A 351 -8.38 -4.50 -12.98
N LEU A 352 -8.12 -5.77 -13.32
CA LEU A 352 -9.14 -6.72 -13.72
C LEU A 352 -10.19 -6.94 -12.62
N SER A 353 -9.73 -7.19 -11.38
CA SER A 353 -10.63 -7.33 -10.23
C SER A 353 -11.50 -6.10 -10.01
N LEU A 354 -10.95 -4.90 -10.21
CA LEU A 354 -11.67 -3.64 -10.07
C LEU A 354 -12.65 -3.38 -11.22
N CYS A 355 -12.24 -3.60 -12.46
CA CYS A 355 -13.10 -3.43 -13.63
C CYS A 355 -14.32 -4.37 -13.56
N ARG A 356 -14.14 -5.59 -13.05
CA ARG A 356 -15.23 -6.55 -12.83
C ARG A 356 -16.23 -6.08 -11.77
N GLY A 357 -15.75 -5.39 -10.73
CA GLY A 357 -16.57 -4.88 -9.63
C GLY A 357 -17.21 -3.51 -9.91
N HIS A 358 -16.77 -2.82 -10.97
CA HIS A 358 -17.23 -1.48 -11.30
C HIS A 358 -18.67 -1.48 -11.84
N ASP A 359 -19.50 -0.54 -11.37
CA ASP A 359 -20.81 -0.26 -11.96
C ASP A 359 -20.63 0.63 -13.20
N PRO A 360 -20.93 0.15 -14.43
CA PRO A 360 -20.75 0.95 -15.65
C PRO A 360 -21.61 2.22 -15.71
N ALA A 361 -22.62 2.34 -14.85
CA ALA A 361 -23.40 3.58 -14.72
C ALA A 361 -22.70 4.63 -13.84
N GLY A 362 -21.77 4.20 -12.98
CA GLY A 362 -20.90 5.06 -12.19
C GLY A 362 -19.79 5.68 -13.05
N PRO A 363 -19.35 6.91 -12.75
CA PRO A 363 -18.21 7.49 -13.45
C PRO A 363 -16.89 6.92 -12.96
N LEU A 364 -15.86 7.08 -13.79
CA LEU A 364 -14.47 7.03 -13.35
C LEU A 364 -13.94 8.45 -13.14
N LEU A 365 -12.95 8.58 -12.28
CA LEU A 365 -12.20 9.82 -12.04
C LEU A 365 -10.82 9.71 -12.69
N VAL A 366 -10.33 10.83 -13.21
CA VAL A 366 -8.93 10.95 -13.68
C VAL A 366 -8.27 12.12 -12.97
N ALA A 367 -7.09 11.89 -12.41
CA ALA A 367 -6.24 12.91 -11.79
C ALA A 367 -4.81 12.85 -12.36
N GLY A 368 -4.12 13.99 -12.38
CA GLY A 368 -2.69 14.05 -12.68
C GLY A 368 -1.87 13.61 -11.46
N VAL A 369 -0.92 12.70 -11.66
CA VAL A 369 -0.02 12.20 -10.61
C VAL A 369 1.39 12.10 -11.18
N ASP A 370 2.33 12.82 -10.56
CA ASP A 370 3.66 13.07 -11.12
C ASP A 370 3.55 13.62 -12.56
N ASP A 371 4.09 12.90 -13.55
CA ASP A 371 4.03 13.25 -14.97
C ASP A 371 2.97 12.44 -15.75
N GLY A 372 2.10 11.69 -15.06
CA GLY A 372 1.12 10.79 -15.65
C GLY A 372 -0.32 11.00 -15.18
N LEU A 373 -1.17 10.02 -15.46
CA LEU A 373 -2.60 10.01 -15.16
C LEU A 373 -2.97 8.80 -14.31
N LEU A 374 -3.74 9.05 -13.25
CA LEU A 374 -4.34 8.02 -12.39
C LEU A 374 -5.84 7.90 -12.70
N LEU A 375 -6.29 6.69 -13.03
CA LEU A 375 -7.70 6.32 -13.20
C LEU A 375 -8.24 5.72 -11.90
N VAL A 376 -9.36 6.22 -11.41
CA VAL A 376 -9.93 5.83 -10.11
C VAL A 376 -11.43 5.57 -10.22
N ASP A 377 -11.93 4.52 -9.58
CA ASP A 377 -13.37 4.31 -9.39
C ASP A 377 -13.94 5.39 -8.46
N ALA A 378 -14.98 6.08 -8.91
CA ALA A 378 -15.50 7.23 -8.18
C ALA A 378 -16.24 6.88 -6.88
N GLN A 379 -16.79 5.67 -6.77
CA GLN A 379 -17.64 5.26 -5.65
C GLN A 379 -16.79 4.94 -4.41
N GLY A 380 -15.73 4.15 -4.56
CA GLY A 380 -14.85 3.77 -3.45
C GLY A 380 -13.50 4.48 -3.42
N LEU A 381 -13.20 5.33 -4.40
CA LEU A 381 -11.87 5.88 -4.63
C LEU A 381 -10.81 4.78 -4.79
N PHE A 382 -11.18 3.69 -5.48
CA PHE A 382 -10.27 2.58 -5.77
C PHE A 382 -9.44 2.91 -7.00
N PRO A 383 -8.10 3.03 -6.90
CA PRO A 383 -7.27 3.26 -8.07
C PRO A 383 -7.28 2.04 -8.98
N VAL A 384 -7.67 2.24 -10.24
CA VAL A 384 -7.77 1.18 -11.25
C VAL A 384 -6.45 1.01 -11.99
N ALA A 385 -5.82 2.12 -12.40
CA ALA A 385 -4.58 2.09 -13.16
C ALA A 385 -3.86 3.45 -13.10
N TRP A 386 -2.55 3.43 -13.32
CA TRP A 386 -1.75 4.61 -13.62
C TRP A 386 -1.08 4.42 -14.99
N ALA A 387 -0.93 5.51 -15.76
CA ALA A 387 -0.20 5.50 -17.02
C ALA A 387 0.41 6.87 -17.32
N ASP A 388 1.49 6.92 -18.10
CA ASP A 388 2.14 8.16 -18.55
C ASP A 388 1.20 9.07 -19.37
N GLY A 389 0.15 8.51 -19.95
CA GLY A 389 -0.78 9.26 -20.79
C GLY A 389 -2.10 8.56 -21.03
N ALA A 390 -2.99 9.25 -21.74
CA ALA A 390 -4.38 8.81 -21.93
C ALA A 390 -4.48 7.42 -22.58
N ALA A 391 -3.60 7.12 -23.55
CA ALA A 391 -3.60 5.86 -24.28
C ALA A 391 -3.47 4.64 -23.37
N GLY A 392 -2.63 4.72 -22.33
CA GLY A 392 -2.45 3.64 -21.37
C GLY A 392 -3.68 3.40 -20.47
N LEU A 393 -4.54 4.41 -20.28
CA LEU A 393 -5.77 4.26 -19.50
C LEU A 393 -6.94 3.68 -20.30
N LEU A 394 -6.90 3.71 -21.64
CA LEU A 394 -8.03 3.33 -22.50
C LEU A 394 -8.43 1.86 -22.36
N PRO A 395 -7.51 0.88 -22.26
CA PRO A 395 -7.89 -0.52 -22.03
C PRO A 395 -8.69 -0.70 -20.74
N HIS A 396 -8.26 -0.06 -19.65
CA HIS A 396 -8.95 -0.11 -18.36
C HIS A 396 -10.32 0.56 -18.42
N TRP A 397 -10.42 1.74 -19.04
CA TRP A 397 -11.70 2.43 -19.25
C TRP A 397 -12.68 1.61 -20.10
N ALA A 398 -12.19 0.94 -21.14
CA ALA A 398 -13.00 0.07 -21.97
C ALA A 398 -13.50 -1.15 -21.20
N LEU A 399 -12.65 -1.76 -20.36
CA LEU A 399 -13.01 -2.90 -19.53
C LEU A 399 -14.04 -2.55 -18.45
N CYS A 400 -14.02 -1.32 -17.94
CA CYS A 400 -15.07 -0.76 -17.07
C CYS A 400 -16.41 -0.47 -17.80
N GLY A 401 -16.55 -0.78 -19.10
CA GLY A 401 -17.79 -0.54 -19.85
C GLY A 401 -17.92 0.86 -20.46
N ARG A 402 -16.81 1.60 -20.59
CA ARG A 402 -16.75 2.96 -21.16
C ARG A 402 -17.65 4.00 -20.46
N PRO A 403 -17.60 4.09 -19.12
CA PRO A 403 -18.37 5.06 -18.36
C PRO A 403 -17.95 6.50 -18.68
N PRO A 404 -18.77 7.51 -18.33
CA PRO A 404 -18.34 8.89 -18.35
C PRO A 404 -17.17 9.11 -17.36
N VAL A 405 -16.25 10.00 -17.72
CA VAL A 405 -15.08 10.32 -16.89
C VAL A 405 -15.19 11.73 -16.29
N LEU A 406 -14.82 11.89 -15.03
CA LEU A 406 -14.62 13.19 -14.39
C LEU A 406 -13.12 13.44 -14.27
N VAL A 407 -12.60 14.38 -15.07
CA VAL A 407 -11.18 14.75 -15.02
C VAL A 407 -11.02 15.91 -14.04
N ARG A 408 -10.09 15.79 -13.09
CA ARG A 408 -9.81 16.81 -12.09
C ARG A 408 -8.70 17.75 -12.57
N ASP A 409 -8.85 19.03 -12.29
CA ASP A 409 -7.75 19.99 -12.40
C ASP A 409 -6.57 19.57 -11.50
N GLY A 410 -5.35 19.80 -11.96
CA GLY A 410 -4.14 19.29 -11.32
C GLY A 410 -2.94 19.31 -12.26
N PRO A 411 -1.83 18.63 -11.91
CA PRO A 411 -0.66 18.50 -12.77
C PRO A 411 -0.92 17.52 -13.93
N LEU A 412 -1.90 17.82 -14.77
CA LEU A 412 -2.24 17.00 -15.93
C LEU A 412 -1.16 17.17 -17.03
N PRO A 413 -0.77 16.09 -17.72
CA PRO A 413 0.01 16.21 -18.95
C PRO A 413 -0.67 17.17 -19.94
N PRO A 414 0.05 18.06 -20.64
CA PRO A 414 -0.55 19.09 -21.47
C PRO A 414 -1.47 18.57 -22.59
N SER A 415 -1.24 17.34 -23.08
CA SER A 415 -2.08 16.72 -24.13
C SER A 415 -3.24 15.89 -23.57
N ALA A 416 -3.32 15.67 -22.26
CA ALA A 416 -4.23 14.68 -21.66
C ALA A 416 -5.70 14.88 -22.07
N LEU A 417 -6.22 16.11 -22.00
CA LEU A 417 -7.62 16.40 -22.36
C LEU A 417 -7.89 16.17 -23.85
N ARG A 418 -6.93 16.56 -24.71
CA ARG A 418 -7.01 16.36 -26.16
C ARG A 418 -6.97 14.87 -26.52
N ASP A 419 -6.06 14.13 -25.91
CA ASP A 419 -5.84 12.71 -26.20
C ASP A 419 -7.04 11.86 -25.74
N LEU A 420 -7.60 12.16 -24.55
CA LEU A 420 -8.85 11.55 -24.08
C LEU A 420 -10.01 11.84 -25.03
N ALA A 421 -10.16 13.09 -25.48
CA ALA A 421 -11.23 13.47 -26.40
C ALA A 421 -11.06 12.81 -27.78
N ALA A 422 -9.83 12.74 -28.30
CA ALA A 422 -9.50 12.09 -29.56
C ALA A 422 -9.77 10.57 -29.52
N ALA A 423 -9.58 9.95 -28.36
CA ALA A 423 -9.96 8.56 -28.10
C ALA A 423 -11.48 8.33 -27.94
N GLY A 424 -12.29 9.39 -28.01
CA GLY A 424 -13.74 9.32 -27.87
C GLY A 424 -14.23 9.19 -26.43
N VAL A 425 -13.38 9.48 -25.44
CA VAL A 425 -13.77 9.47 -24.03
C VAL A 425 -14.74 10.63 -23.76
N ARG A 426 -15.90 10.31 -23.20
CA ARG A 426 -16.88 11.31 -22.77
C ARG A 426 -16.52 11.78 -21.37
N PHE A 427 -16.18 13.06 -21.22
CA PHE A 427 -15.78 13.57 -19.92
C PHE A 427 -16.29 14.97 -19.58
N LEU A 428 -16.23 15.27 -18.28
CA LEU A 428 -16.46 16.58 -17.68
C LEU A 428 -15.20 16.93 -16.88
N THR A 429 -14.74 18.17 -16.98
CA THR A 429 -13.53 18.63 -16.30
C THR A 429 -13.70 20.03 -15.74
N ASP A 430 -13.00 20.32 -14.65
CA ASP A 430 -12.76 21.67 -14.13
C ASP A 430 -11.35 22.19 -14.44
N ALA A 431 -10.52 21.41 -15.13
CA ALA A 431 -9.27 21.88 -15.71
C ALA A 431 -9.57 22.86 -16.85
N ARG A 432 -8.82 23.96 -16.90
CA ARG A 432 -8.95 24.94 -17.98
C ARG A 432 -8.42 24.35 -19.29
N PRO A 433 -9.20 24.30 -20.37
CA PRO A 433 -8.73 23.82 -21.65
C PRO A 433 -7.58 24.68 -22.19
N LEU A 434 -6.61 24.02 -22.81
CA LEU A 434 -5.55 24.64 -23.58
C LEU A 434 -6.02 24.94 -25.02
N ARG A 435 -5.13 25.58 -25.79
CA ARG A 435 -5.38 25.81 -27.21
C ARG A 435 -5.55 24.47 -27.93
N ASP A 436 -6.54 24.40 -28.81
CA ASP A 436 -6.90 23.23 -29.62
C ASP A 436 -7.52 22.05 -28.84
N ASP A 437 -7.85 22.23 -27.57
CA ASP A 437 -8.67 21.26 -26.85
C ASP A 437 -10.11 21.31 -27.38
N PRO A 438 -10.70 20.17 -27.81
CA PRO A 438 -12.03 20.14 -28.42
C PRO A 438 -13.15 20.17 -27.36
N LEU A 439 -13.08 21.13 -26.43
CA LEU A 439 -13.95 21.22 -25.27
C LEU A 439 -14.90 22.40 -25.33
N THR A 440 -16.13 22.17 -24.89
CA THR A 440 -17.17 23.20 -24.80
C THR A 440 -17.46 23.53 -23.35
N ARG A 441 -17.71 24.81 -23.07
CA ARG A 441 -18.03 25.27 -21.72
C ARG A 441 -19.46 24.90 -21.35
N VAL A 442 -19.62 24.27 -20.19
CA VAL A 442 -20.92 23.96 -19.59
C VAL A 442 -21.43 25.16 -18.82
N ARG A 443 -22.73 25.47 -18.96
CA ARG A 443 -23.40 26.47 -18.11
C ARG A 443 -23.70 25.84 -16.75
N TRP A 444 -22.79 26.04 -15.79
CA TRP A 444 -22.91 25.52 -14.42
C TRP A 444 -22.48 26.57 -13.38
N LYS A 445 -22.66 26.27 -12.09
CA LYS A 445 -22.29 27.18 -10.99
C LYS A 445 -20.78 27.48 -10.97
N THR A 446 -19.97 26.47 -11.25
CA THR A 446 -18.53 26.56 -11.44
C THR A 446 -18.18 26.41 -12.93
N PRO A 447 -17.07 26.99 -13.40
CA PRO A 447 -16.63 26.77 -14.77
C PRO A 447 -16.28 25.29 -14.95
N LEU A 448 -17.02 24.62 -15.83
CA LEU A 448 -16.80 23.23 -16.23
C LEU A 448 -16.75 23.16 -17.75
N TRP A 449 -16.02 22.18 -18.26
CA TRP A 449 -15.85 21.92 -19.68
C TRP A 449 -16.15 20.46 -19.99
N THR A 450 -16.64 20.17 -21.19
CA THR A 450 -17.05 18.82 -21.58
C THR A 450 -16.81 18.53 -23.06
N THR A 451 -16.61 17.25 -23.37
CA THR A 451 -16.70 16.71 -24.74
C THR A 451 -18.15 16.48 -25.20
N GLY A 452 -19.13 16.65 -24.30
CA GLY A 452 -20.56 16.45 -24.56
C GLY A 452 -21.10 15.14 -23.97
N GLY A 453 -22.43 15.06 -23.79
CA GLY A 453 -23.11 13.83 -23.39
C GLY A 453 -22.87 13.36 -21.94
N VAL A 454 -22.23 14.19 -21.09
CA VAL A 454 -22.05 13.94 -19.65
C VAL A 454 -22.90 14.91 -18.84
N GLU A 455 -23.69 14.39 -17.90
CA GLU A 455 -24.55 15.23 -17.06
C GLU A 455 -23.73 16.03 -16.02
N PRO A 456 -23.88 17.37 -15.94
CA PRO A 456 -23.12 18.18 -14.98
C PRO A 456 -23.37 17.85 -13.51
N ARG A 457 -24.52 17.24 -13.20
CA ARG A 457 -24.87 16.78 -11.85
C ARG A 457 -23.91 15.70 -11.34
N LEU A 458 -23.24 14.99 -12.24
CA LEU A 458 -22.28 13.95 -11.89
C LEU A 458 -21.08 14.53 -11.11
N ALA A 459 -20.57 15.69 -11.52
CA ALA A 459 -19.50 16.39 -10.80
C ALA A 459 -19.89 16.83 -9.38
N ALA A 460 -21.18 17.03 -9.10
CA ALA A 460 -21.63 17.40 -7.75
C ALA A 460 -21.73 16.20 -6.79
N ARG A 461 -21.76 14.97 -7.32
CA ARG A 461 -21.90 13.74 -6.52
C ARG A 461 -20.58 13.24 -5.95
N PHE A 462 -19.46 13.60 -6.58
CA PHE A 462 -18.13 13.11 -6.23
C PHE A 462 -17.26 14.27 -5.76
N SER A 463 -16.75 14.17 -4.53
CA SER A 463 -15.92 15.22 -3.93
C SER A 463 -14.52 15.19 -4.51
N ALA A 464 -14.13 16.29 -5.15
CA ALA A 464 -12.77 16.56 -5.59
C ALA A 464 -11.73 16.40 -4.46
N GLU A 465 -12.07 16.93 -3.29
CA GLU A 465 -11.17 17.00 -2.14
C GLU A 465 -10.69 15.62 -1.68
N ARG A 466 -11.57 14.60 -1.78
CA ARG A 466 -11.20 13.24 -1.38
C ARG A 466 -10.21 12.59 -2.35
N LEU A 467 -10.34 12.88 -3.66
CA LEU A 467 -9.39 12.39 -4.65
C LEU A 467 -8.05 13.13 -4.51
N ASP A 468 -8.09 14.44 -4.32
CA ASP A 468 -6.89 15.25 -4.11
C ASP A 468 -6.14 14.80 -2.85
N GLU A 469 -6.86 14.47 -1.78
CA GLU A 469 -6.28 13.91 -0.55
C GLU A 469 -5.67 12.52 -0.79
N LEU A 470 -6.35 11.64 -1.52
CA LEU A 470 -5.83 10.32 -1.91
C LEU A 470 -4.51 10.46 -2.66
N VAL A 471 -4.49 11.27 -3.72
CA VAL A 471 -3.29 11.51 -4.54
C VAL A 471 -2.16 12.09 -3.69
N ARG A 472 -2.43 13.15 -2.92
CA ARG A 472 -1.42 13.80 -2.08
C ARG A 472 -0.81 12.82 -1.07
N VAL A 473 -1.63 12.08 -0.33
CA VAL A 473 -1.13 11.22 0.74
C VAL A 473 -0.50 9.96 0.18
N LEU A 474 -1.24 9.21 -0.64
CA LEU A 474 -0.83 7.88 -1.07
C LEU A 474 -0.01 7.87 -2.36
N PHE A 475 0.05 8.90 -3.18
CA PHE A 475 0.90 8.89 -4.37
C PHE A 475 2.09 9.85 -4.26
N VAL A 476 1.95 10.94 -3.50
CA VAL A 476 3.01 11.96 -3.39
C VAL A 476 3.80 11.84 -2.07
N GLU A 477 3.15 11.80 -0.92
CA GLU A 477 3.80 11.88 0.40
C GLU A 477 4.40 10.54 0.87
N HIS A 478 3.65 9.45 0.76
CA HIS A 478 4.06 8.12 1.22
C HIS A 478 4.89 7.36 0.18
N ARG A 479 5.99 7.94 -0.30
CA ARG A 479 6.87 7.25 -1.27
C ARG A 479 7.50 6.02 -0.65
N ALA A 480 7.32 4.83 -1.21
CA ALA A 480 7.95 3.57 -0.79
C ALA A 480 9.47 3.55 -1.04
N VAL A 481 9.91 3.91 -2.25
CA VAL A 481 11.33 3.92 -2.65
C VAL A 481 11.71 5.32 -3.17
N PRO A 482 11.90 6.31 -2.27
CA PRO A 482 12.02 7.72 -2.66
C PRO A 482 13.21 8.02 -3.58
N LEU A 483 14.30 7.26 -3.44
CA LEU A 483 15.56 7.43 -4.18
C LEU A 483 15.62 6.67 -5.51
N ALA A 484 14.61 5.86 -5.85
CA ALA A 484 14.54 5.22 -7.16
C ALA A 484 14.43 6.28 -8.25
N ALA A 485 15.16 6.06 -9.36
CA ALA A 485 15.13 6.93 -10.53
C ALA A 485 13.78 6.84 -11.25
N ASP A 486 13.26 5.62 -11.38
CA ASP A 486 11.94 5.30 -11.92
C ASP A 486 10.89 5.27 -10.78
N ARG A 487 9.62 5.51 -11.14
CA ARG A 487 8.44 5.46 -10.26
C ARG A 487 7.54 4.26 -10.50
N ALA A 488 7.84 3.35 -11.43
CA ALA A 488 7.00 2.19 -11.73
C ALA A 488 6.67 1.34 -10.48
N LEU A 489 7.69 0.96 -9.69
CA LEU A 489 7.45 0.24 -8.42
C LEU A 489 6.61 1.06 -7.46
N GLU A 490 6.86 2.36 -7.38
CA GLU A 490 6.11 3.29 -6.53
C GLU A 490 4.62 3.30 -6.91
N HIS A 491 4.30 3.40 -8.19
CA HIS A 491 2.92 3.40 -8.67
C HIS A 491 2.25 2.06 -8.40
N SER A 492 2.90 0.93 -8.71
CA SER A 492 2.36 -0.41 -8.48
C SER A 492 2.02 -0.65 -6.99
N VAL A 493 2.96 -0.36 -6.07
CA VAL A 493 2.66 -0.51 -4.64
C VAL A 493 1.63 0.51 -4.14
N SER A 494 1.53 1.69 -4.77
CA SER A 494 0.49 2.68 -4.46
C SER A 494 -0.90 2.18 -4.85
N LEU A 495 -1.04 1.55 -6.03
CA LEU A 495 -2.29 0.93 -6.47
C LEU A 495 -2.71 -0.17 -5.50
N ALA A 496 -1.81 -1.11 -5.20
CA ALA A 496 -2.07 -2.22 -4.28
C ALA A 496 -2.46 -1.74 -2.87
N ALA A 497 -1.67 -0.82 -2.28
CA ALA A 497 -1.95 -0.28 -0.95
C ALA A 497 -3.27 0.50 -0.91
N SER A 498 -3.51 1.35 -1.90
CA SER A 498 -4.73 2.18 -1.95
C SER A 498 -5.98 1.31 -2.12
N LEU A 499 -5.92 0.27 -2.94
CA LEU A 499 -7.00 -0.70 -3.07
C LEU A 499 -7.30 -1.37 -1.74
N ALA A 500 -6.29 -1.96 -1.10
CA ALA A 500 -6.44 -2.68 0.15
C ALA A 500 -6.98 -1.79 1.28
N LEU A 501 -6.44 -0.57 1.41
CA LEU A 501 -6.93 0.44 2.34
C LEU A 501 -8.36 0.89 2.02
N GLY A 502 -8.69 1.05 0.74
CA GLY A 502 -10.03 1.34 0.27
C GLY A 502 -11.02 0.24 0.64
N MET A 503 -10.63 -1.03 0.52
CA MET A 503 -11.49 -2.17 0.88
C MET A 503 -11.75 -2.20 2.39
N ILE A 504 -10.72 -1.93 3.21
CA ILE A 504 -10.88 -1.78 4.66
C ILE A 504 -11.81 -0.60 4.97
N ALA A 505 -11.60 0.55 4.32
CA ALA A 505 -12.44 1.73 4.52
C ALA A 505 -13.90 1.47 4.11
N TRP A 506 -14.10 0.71 3.04
CA TRP A 506 -15.41 0.28 2.56
C TRP A 506 -16.13 -0.59 3.58
N GLN A 507 -15.44 -1.60 4.11
CA GLN A 507 -15.99 -2.53 5.10
C GLN A 507 -16.35 -1.85 6.42
N LEU A 508 -15.58 -0.84 6.84
CA LEU A 508 -15.77 -0.19 8.14
C LEU A 508 -16.69 1.03 8.08
N TRP A 509 -16.73 1.74 6.95
CA TRP A 509 -17.37 3.05 6.83
C TRP A 509 -18.14 3.28 5.52
N GLU A 510 -18.50 2.21 4.79
CA GLU A 510 -19.39 2.26 3.60
C GLU A 510 -18.91 3.19 2.47
N GLY A 511 -17.61 3.12 2.15
CA GLY A 511 -17.04 3.79 0.98
C GLY A 511 -16.42 5.15 1.23
N ASP A 512 -15.83 5.32 2.42
CA ASP A 512 -14.96 6.44 2.72
C ASP A 512 -13.58 6.31 2.02
N SER A 513 -12.68 7.28 2.22
CA SER A 513 -11.37 7.35 1.58
C SER A 513 -10.39 6.28 2.10
N PRO A 514 -9.53 5.69 1.24
CA PRO A 514 -8.38 4.89 1.67
C PRO A 514 -7.49 5.59 2.70
N VAL A 515 -7.39 6.93 2.61
CA VAL A 515 -6.63 7.77 3.56
C VAL A 515 -7.20 7.70 4.98
N ARG A 516 -8.52 7.48 5.12
CA ARG A 516 -9.14 7.29 6.44
C ARG A 516 -8.67 6.00 7.09
N ALA A 517 -8.56 4.89 6.35
CA ALA A 517 -8.03 3.64 6.87
C ALA A 517 -6.56 3.81 7.28
N LEU A 518 -5.75 4.41 6.42
CA LEU A 518 -4.34 4.72 6.69
C LEU A 518 -4.17 5.48 8.00
N THR A 519 -4.85 6.61 8.15
CA THR A 519 -4.73 7.48 9.33
C THR A 519 -5.33 6.88 10.59
N THR A 520 -6.40 6.08 10.48
CA THR A 520 -7.07 5.46 11.64
C THR A 520 -6.21 4.39 12.29
N PHE A 521 -5.43 3.65 11.49
CA PHE A 521 -4.66 2.49 11.95
C PHE A 521 -3.14 2.71 11.92
N ALA A 522 -2.66 3.89 11.55
CA ALA A 522 -1.24 4.21 11.47
C ALA A 522 -0.47 3.89 12.76
N ASP A 523 -1.06 4.16 13.93
CA ASP A 523 -0.46 3.96 15.25
C ASP A 523 -0.96 2.69 15.97
N LEU A 524 -1.59 1.75 15.25
CA LEU A 524 -2.04 0.49 15.82
C LEU A 524 -0.87 -0.49 15.90
N GLU A 525 -0.21 -0.56 17.04
CA GLU A 525 0.89 -1.50 17.30
C GLU A 525 0.43 -2.97 17.30
N ALA A 526 1.38 -3.88 17.12
CA ALA A 526 1.14 -5.32 17.24
C ALA A 526 2.40 -6.07 17.68
N THR A 527 2.21 -7.30 18.13
CA THR A 527 3.29 -8.26 18.34
C THR A 527 3.21 -9.37 17.30
N VAL A 528 4.30 -9.59 16.57
CA VAL A 528 4.39 -10.55 15.47
C VAL A 528 5.26 -11.72 15.89
N ARG A 529 4.70 -12.94 15.85
CA ARG A 529 5.41 -14.17 16.19
C ARG A 529 5.58 -15.05 14.95
N PHE A 530 6.83 -15.30 14.58
CA PHE A 530 7.20 -16.20 13.49
C PHE A 530 7.33 -17.61 14.02
N THR A 531 6.63 -18.54 13.37
CA THR A 531 6.79 -19.97 13.55
C THR A 531 7.15 -20.63 12.22
N ARG A 532 7.34 -21.95 12.24
CA ARG A 532 7.62 -22.73 11.04
C ARG A 532 6.51 -22.59 9.99
N ASP A 533 5.25 -22.71 10.43
CA ASP A 533 4.11 -22.85 9.52
C ASP A 533 3.22 -21.59 9.46
N ALA A 534 3.40 -20.67 10.42
CA ALA A 534 2.55 -19.47 10.52
C ALA A 534 3.31 -18.23 11.01
N VAL A 535 2.79 -17.06 10.63
CA VAL A 535 3.13 -15.76 11.21
C VAL A 535 1.91 -15.25 11.97
N ARG A 536 2.02 -15.13 13.30
CA ARG A 536 0.90 -14.72 14.15
C ARG A 536 1.00 -13.25 14.52
N VAL A 537 0.01 -12.46 14.14
CA VAL A 537 -0.07 -11.04 14.46
C VAL A 537 -1.07 -10.86 15.59
N LYS A 538 -0.57 -10.44 16.76
CA LYS A 538 -1.35 -10.21 17.96
C LYS A 538 -1.58 -8.70 18.14
N LEU A 539 -2.84 -8.28 18.10
CA LEU A 539 -3.25 -6.88 18.20
C LEU A 539 -3.78 -6.54 19.60
N PRO A 540 -3.59 -5.31 20.09
CA PRO A 540 -4.19 -4.88 21.34
C PRO A 540 -5.72 -4.89 21.24
N LEU A 541 -6.36 -5.42 22.28
CA LEU A 541 -7.81 -5.40 22.38
C LEU A 541 -8.35 -3.98 22.50
N GLY A 542 -9.55 -3.75 21.97
CA GLY A 542 -10.23 -2.47 22.05
C GLY A 542 -11.16 -2.23 20.87
N ARG A 543 -11.58 -0.97 20.69
CA ARG A 543 -12.52 -0.59 19.64
C ARG A 543 -11.96 -0.85 18.24
N ARG A 544 -10.72 -0.43 17.97
CA ARG A 544 -10.07 -0.67 16.66
C ARG A 544 -9.98 -2.15 16.31
N HIS A 545 -9.58 -3.00 17.27
CA HIS A 545 -9.61 -4.46 17.10
C HIS A 545 -11.02 -4.97 16.79
N THR A 546 -12.02 -4.53 17.58
CA THR A 546 -13.42 -4.96 17.40
C THR A 546 -13.96 -4.57 16.03
N ASP A 547 -13.65 -3.36 15.57
CA ASP A 547 -14.07 -2.86 14.25
C ASP A 547 -13.42 -3.69 13.14
N LEU A 548 -12.10 -3.94 13.20
CA LEU A 548 -11.39 -4.78 12.24
C LEU A 548 -11.89 -6.23 12.23
N TRP A 549 -12.17 -6.80 13.41
CA TRP A 549 -12.71 -8.15 13.53
C TRP A 549 -14.11 -8.26 12.91
N ARG A 550 -15.02 -7.32 13.24
CA ARG A 550 -16.38 -7.29 12.68
C ARG A 550 -16.37 -7.03 11.17
N GLY A 551 -15.42 -6.22 10.68
CA GLY A 551 -15.24 -5.94 9.27
C GLY A 551 -14.57 -7.10 8.49
N GLY A 552 -14.14 -8.17 9.16
CA GLY A 552 -13.46 -9.30 8.53
C GLY A 552 -12.02 -9.02 8.10
N ALA A 553 -11.43 -7.89 8.53
CA ALA A 553 -10.06 -7.52 8.21
C ALA A 553 -9.01 -8.35 8.97
N LEU A 554 -9.42 -9.08 10.02
CA LEU A 554 -8.59 -9.99 10.81
C LEU A 554 -8.79 -11.46 10.43
N THR A 555 -9.19 -11.74 9.19
CA THR A 555 -9.30 -13.11 8.68
C THR A 555 -7.91 -13.65 8.36
N ASP A 556 -7.66 -14.92 8.72
CA ASP A 556 -6.40 -15.59 8.41
C ASP A 556 -6.19 -15.68 6.89
N VAL A 557 -4.95 -15.51 6.45
CA VAL A 557 -4.55 -15.54 5.04
C VAL A 557 -3.56 -16.69 4.84
N PRO A 558 -3.94 -17.77 4.15
CA PRO A 558 -3.04 -18.87 3.85
C PRO A 558 -2.00 -18.47 2.78
N ASP A 559 -0.96 -19.30 2.66
CA ASP A 559 -0.02 -19.30 1.52
C ASP A 559 0.57 -17.94 1.14
N VAL A 560 0.92 -17.11 2.14
CA VAL A 560 1.50 -15.79 1.88
C VAL A 560 2.89 -15.95 1.28
N VAL A 561 3.01 -15.67 -0.01
CA VAL A 561 4.20 -15.98 -0.83
C VAL A 561 5.51 -15.41 -0.28
N TRP A 562 5.53 -14.14 0.12
CA TRP A 562 6.75 -13.52 0.67
C TRP A 562 7.05 -13.96 2.11
N LEU A 563 6.13 -14.69 2.75
CA LEU A 563 6.39 -15.36 4.02
C LEU A 563 6.76 -16.83 3.79
N GLY A 564 7.10 -17.25 2.56
CA GLY A 564 7.46 -18.63 2.23
C GLY A 564 6.30 -19.59 2.39
N GLY A 565 5.10 -19.18 1.96
CA GLY A 565 3.88 -20.00 2.02
C GLY A 565 3.26 -20.15 3.41
N ARG A 566 3.78 -19.47 4.44
CA ARG A 566 3.21 -19.52 5.79
C ARG A 566 1.85 -18.85 5.85
N THR A 567 0.96 -19.37 6.71
CA THR A 567 -0.31 -18.72 7.02
C THR A 567 -0.10 -17.50 7.91
N LEU A 568 -0.65 -16.35 7.52
CA LEU A 568 -0.73 -15.17 8.35
C LEU A 568 -2.02 -15.22 9.18
N THR A 569 -1.90 -15.27 10.51
CA THR A 569 -3.06 -15.37 11.40
C THR A 569 -3.19 -14.15 12.31
N PHE A 570 -4.41 -13.73 12.61
CA PHE A 570 -4.66 -12.59 13.50
C PHE A 570 -5.26 -13.02 14.84
N SER A 571 -4.85 -12.37 15.92
CA SER A 571 -5.39 -12.61 17.27
C SER A 571 -5.41 -11.34 18.10
N GLY A 572 -6.20 -11.33 19.18
CA GLY A 572 -6.25 -10.22 20.13
C GLY A 572 -5.51 -10.54 21.44
N GLY A 573 -4.89 -9.53 22.06
CA GLY A 573 -4.52 -9.55 23.49
C GLY A 573 -3.21 -8.87 23.85
#